data_AF-A0A261BPZ0-F1
#
_entry.id   AF-A0A261BPZ0-F1
#
_cell.length_a   1.000
_cell.length_b   1.000
_cell.length_c   1.000
_cell.angle_alpha   90.00
_cell.angle_beta   90.00
_cell.angle_gamma   90.00
#
_symmetry.space_group_name_H-M   'P 1'
#
loop_
_entity.id
_entity.type
_entity.pdbx_description
1 polymer ?
#
loop_
_entity_poly.entity_id
_entity_poly.type
_entity_poly.pdbx_seq_one_letter_code
_entity_poly.pdbx_strand_id
1 'polypeptide(L)'
;MVDGQGANKVSPSSNTSALHIVTEKLATLSRVTNGIALQKELNSKSFNVDGLLAEILGMDSKEKGLVELVKIDVEGLKNDYEKIGNDAMAMKVSNLNESEVQSQLGVLGGMEKNVATLKEGIEWDTSEVLQNFTNAYGVKRTIFVVSIIEYATALEYFFTDDLSTVDTTKYEQSFQHLQKKTNEFKETCSQLLNFETDLKDLWILRESTEKFGAIEELATTADVYNISQNQLNALKTNIGEMQMEFGTIQPILKEVNKLSVSQVFDVLRGNFEQMNANVVSNRLLTPGFPAGTRDITALFKDLEGKWFRQELARNNETILKQMVSEFGSLKKVSENVALLEKSWKSVKSETELWRIVNGSVLWKEMIGRTIDESVFEQLSSSITKIGQCLQQLMPITAQVDSHAFHVILEK
;
A
#
# COMPACT_ATOMS: atom_id res chain seq x y z
N MET A 1 4.30 10.99 76.27
CA MET A 1 5.49 11.61 76.88
C MET A 1 6.27 10.49 77.56
N VAL A 2 7.52 10.26 77.13
CA VAL A 2 8.76 10.22 77.96
C VAL A 2 8.66 9.36 79.25
N ASP A 3 9.50 8.37 79.57
CA ASP A 3 10.82 7.91 79.12
C ASP A 3 11.18 6.57 79.80
N GLY A 4 12.22 5.90 79.28
CA GLY A 4 13.28 5.26 80.09
C GLY A 4 13.11 3.77 80.45
N GLN A 5 13.58 2.84 79.61
CA GLN A 5 14.93 2.22 79.62
C GLN A 5 15.35 1.47 80.90
N GLY A 6 15.46 0.14 80.77
CA GLY A 6 16.28 -0.73 81.61
C GLY A 6 16.75 -1.91 80.76
N ALA A 7 18.06 -1.96 80.51
CA ALA A 7 18.72 -2.76 79.49
C ALA A 7 18.75 -4.27 79.77
N ASN A 8 18.45 -5.07 78.74
CA ASN A 8 18.95 -6.44 78.63
C ASN A 8 20.02 -6.48 77.52
N LYS A 9 21.28 -6.60 77.94
CA LYS A 9 22.39 -7.02 77.09
C LYS A 9 22.08 -8.41 76.54
N VAL A 10 21.70 -8.49 75.27
CA VAL A 10 21.74 -9.73 74.52
C VAL A 10 23.18 -9.88 74.00
N SER A 11 23.89 -10.83 74.60
CA SER A 11 25.19 -11.31 74.11
C SER A 11 25.07 -11.79 72.65
N PRO A 12 26.05 -11.53 71.77
CA PRO A 12 26.06 -12.11 70.44
C PRO A 12 26.43 -13.59 70.55
N SER A 13 25.47 -14.48 70.30
CA SER A 13 25.72 -15.93 70.19
C SER A 13 26.41 -16.24 68.85
N SER A 14 27.74 -16.16 68.82
CA SER A 14 28.56 -16.73 67.74
C SER A 14 28.82 -18.22 68.02
N ASN A 15 27.82 -19.06 67.75
CA ASN A 15 28.02 -20.51 67.74
C ASN A 15 28.47 -20.97 66.35
N THR A 16 29.70 -20.62 65.97
CA THR A 16 30.36 -21.21 64.80
C THR A 16 30.96 -22.54 65.26
N SER A 17 30.35 -23.67 64.88
CA SER A 17 30.86 -24.99 65.28
C SER A 17 32.23 -25.26 64.65
N ALA A 18 33.09 -26.03 65.32
CA ALA A 18 34.40 -26.42 64.77
C ALA A 18 34.27 -27.08 63.38
N LEU A 19 33.19 -27.82 63.15
CA LEU A 19 32.85 -28.41 61.86
C LEU A 19 32.60 -27.36 60.77
N HIS A 20 31.93 -26.25 61.11
CA HIS A 20 31.70 -25.14 60.18
C HIS A 20 33.02 -24.48 59.76
N ILE A 21 33.93 -24.24 60.72
CA ILE A 21 35.26 -23.68 60.45
C ILE A 21 36.10 -24.60 59.56
N VAL A 22 36.08 -25.91 59.82
CA VAL A 22 36.79 -26.89 58.98
C VAL A 22 36.20 -26.93 57.57
N THR A 23 34.87 -26.89 57.45
CA THR A 23 34.18 -26.89 56.16
C THR A 23 34.53 -25.65 55.32
N GLU A 24 34.56 -24.47 55.94
CA GLU A 24 34.93 -23.22 55.28
C GLU A 24 36.37 -23.27 54.74
N LYS A 25 37.32 -23.74 55.56
CA LYS A 25 38.73 -23.90 55.15
C LYS A 25 38.92 -24.90 54.03
N LEU A 26 38.21 -26.04 54.07
CA LEU A 26 38.21 -27.03 52.99
C LEU A 26 37.61 -26.47 51.71
N ALA A 27 36.56 -25.65 51.81
CA ALA A 27 35.97 -24.97 50.65
C ALA A 27 36.97 -23.99 50.01
N THR A 28 37.69 -23.20 50.81
CA THR A 28 38.77 -22.32 50.34
C THR A 28 39.87 -23.13 49.63
N LEU A 29 40.35 -24.21 50.25
CA LEU A 29 41.37 -25.08 49.63
C LEU A 29 40.89 -25.70 48.32
N SER A 30 39.64 -26.17 48.28
CA SER A 30 39.02 -26.74 47.09
C SER A 30 38.97 -25.72 45.95
N ARG A 31 38.44 -24.51 46.21
CA ARG A 31 38.38 -23.44 45.20
C ARG A 31 39.76 -23.10 44.67
N VAL A 32 40.74 -22.89 45.54
CA VAL A 32 42.13 -22.57 45.13
C VAL A 32 42.74 -23.70 44.32
N THR A 33 42.60 -24.95 44.73
CA THR A 33 43.13 -26.12 44.00
C THR A 33 42.50 -26.26 42.62
N ASN A 34 41.17 -26.09 42.52
CA ASN A 34 40.45 -26.11 41.25
C ASN A 34 40.85 -24.92 40.36
N GLY A 35 41.13 -23.76 40.95
CA GLY A 35 41.67 -22.61 40.25
C GLY A 35 43.03 -22.88 39.64
N ILE A 36 43.93 -23.55 40.37
CA ILE A 36 45.26 -23.93 39.85
C ILE A 36 45.10 -24.85 38.65
N ALA A 37 44.23 -25.87 38.75
CA ALA A 37 43.95 -26.78 37.65
C ALA A 37 43.42 -26.04 36.42
N LEU A 38 42.41 -25.18 36.59
CA LEU A 38 41.83 -24.42 35.48
C LEU A 38 42.81 -23.40 34.87
N GLN A 39 43.61 -22.73 35.70
CA GLN A 39 44.65 -21.79 35.23
C GLN A 39 45.75 -22.50 34.43
N LYS A 40 46.12 -23.72 34.83
CA LYS A 40 47.07 -24.57 34.08
C LYS A 40 46.49 -24.94 32.72
N GLU A 41 45.23 -25.34 32.67
CA GLU A 41 44.53 -25.67 31.42
C GLU A 41 44.39 -24.44 30.51
N LEU A 42 44.01 -23.27 31.06
CA LEU A 42 43.95 -22.00 30.32
C LEU A 42 45.28 -21.56 29.72
N ASN A 43 46.40 -21.95 30.34
CA ASN A 43 47.74 -21.69 29.83
C ASN A 43 48.18 -22.71 28.76
N SER A 44 47.40 -23.78 28.52
CA SER A 44 47.64 -24.73 27.45
C SER A 44 47.12 -24.19 26.10
N LYS A 45 47.83 -24.46 25.00
CA LYS A 45 47.46 -23.98 23.66
C LYS A 45 46.23 -24.69 23.07
N SER A 46 45.73 -25.73 23.71
CA SER A 46 44.67 -26.62 23.19
C SER A 46 43.37 -26.55 23.98
N PHE A 47 43.25 -25.59 24.90
CA PHE A 47 42.06 -25.47 25.74
C PHE A 47 40.84 -24.94 24.98
N ASN A 48 39.69 -25.59 25.15
CA ASN A 48 38.43 -25.17 24.55
C ASN A 48 37.81 -24.01 25.34
N VAL A 49 38.21 -22.78 25.00
CA VAL A 49 37.70 -21.55 25.63
C VAL A 49 36.19 -21.38 25.39
N ASP A 50 35.69 -21.72 24.20
CA ASP A 50 34.25 -21.60 23.88
C ASP A 50 33.40 -22.52 24.76
N GLY A 51 33.87 -23.75 24.98
CA GLY A 51 33.24 -24.69 25.90
C GLY A 51 33.26 -24.21 27.36
N LEU A 52 34.36 -23.57 27.80
CA LEU A 52 34.46 -22.98 29.13
C LEU A 52 33.43 -21.86 29.30
N LEU A 53 33.34 -20.96 28.32
CA LEU A 53 32.38 -19.86 28.32
C LEU A 53 30.94 -20.39 28.32
N ALA A 54 30.65 -21.40 27.49
CA ALA A 54 29.36 -22.06 27.45
C ALA A 54 28.95 -22.60 28.84
N GLU A 55 29.82 -23.38 29.50
CA GLU A 55 29.55 -23.93 30.83
C GLU A 55 29.35 -22.88 31.92
N ILE A 56 30.11 -21.77 31.85
CA ILE A 56 29.95 -20.68 32.82
C ILE A 56 28.61 -19.97 32.61
N LEU A 57 28.16 -19.80 31.37
CA LEU A 57 26.88 -19.18 31.01
C LEU A 57 25.67 -20.11 31.18
N GLY A 58 25.91 -21.35 31.60
CA GLY A 58 24.88 -22.34 31.81
C GLY A 58 24.41 -23.03 30.52
N MET A 59 25.32 -23.24 29.57
CA MET A 59 25.11 -23.97 28.32
C MET A 59 25.94 -25.27 28.33
N ASP A 60 25.53 -26.28 27.55
CA ASP A 60 26.32 -27.50 27.37
C ASP A 60 27.58 -27.19 26.54
N SER A 61 28.76 -27.55 27.03
CA SER A 61 30.04 -27.33 26.33
C SER A 61 30.24 -28.22 25.09
N LYS A 62 29.42 -29.26 24.92
CA LYS A 62 29.41 -30.12 23.72
C LYS A 62 28.53 -29.57 22.61
N GLU A 63 27.58 -28.70 22.94
CA GLU A 63 26.70 -28.09 21.96
C GLU A 63 27.37 -26.87 21.33
N LYS A 64 27.13 -26.67 20.02
CA LYS A 64 27.68 -25.53 19.28
C LYS A 64 27.01 -24.19 19.62
N GLY A 65 26.13 -24.15 20.62
CA GLY A 65 25.18 -23.06 20.80
C GLY A 65 25.83 -21.69 20.97
N LEU A 66 26.89 -21.55 21.77
CA LEU A 66 27.58 -20.25 21.92
C LEU A 66 28.28 -19.81 20.63
N VAL A 67 28.91 -20.76 19.93
CA VAL A 67 29.62 -20.51 18.67
C VAL A 67 28.65 -20.15 17.55
N GLU A 68 27.45 -20.73 17.55
CA GLU A 68 26.39 -20.40 16.59
C GLU A 68 25.78 -19.03 16.87
N LEU A 69 25.56 -18.67 18.14
CA LEU A 69 25.06 -17.34 18.52
C LEU A 69 26.01 -16.21 18.12
N VAL A 70 27.32 -16.40 18.30
CA VAL A 70 28.32 -15.37 17.96
C VAL A 70 28.44 -15.16 16.45
N LYS A 71 28.02 -16.13 15.63
CA LYS A 71 28.02 -16.02 14.16
C LYS A 71 26.81 -15.26 13.61
N ILE A 72 25.82 -14.97 14.44
CA ILE A 72 24.63 -14.24 14.02
C ILE A 72 24.99 -12.76 13.86
N ASP A 73 24.88 -12.26 12.63
CA ASP A 73 25.02 -10.83 12.34
C ASP A 73 23.73 -10.09 12.72
N VAL A 74 23.62 -9.73 14.01
CA VAL A 74 22.47 -9.01 14.56
C VAL A 74 22.33 -7.61 13.95
N GLU A 75 23.44 -6.93 13.65
CA GLU A 75 23.39 -5.58 13.08
C GLU A 75 22.97 -5.62 11.62
N GLY A 76 23.48 -6.58 10.83
CA GLY A 76 23.00 -6.83 9.48
C GLY A 76 21.49 -7.10 9.46
N LEU A 77 21.02 -7.97 10.35
CA LEU A 77 19.60 -8.32 10.45
C LEU A 77 18.71 -7.12 10.85
N LYS A 78 19.20 -6.26 11.74
CA LYS A 78 18.53 -5.02 12.11
C LYS A 78 18.45 -4.05 10.93
N ASN A 79 19.54 -3.86 10.19
CA ASN A 79 19.58 -2.98 9.03
C ASN A 79 18.62 -3.47 7.93
N ASP A 80 18.57 -4.77 7.68
CA ASP A 80 17.64 -5.37 6.72
C ASP A 80 16.18 -5.15 7.14
N TYR A 81 15.88 -5.27 8.43
CA TYR A 81 14.55 -5.00 8.98
C TYR A 81 14.15 -3.53 8.88
N GLU A 82 15.05 -2.62 9.24
CA GLU A 82 14.81 -1.18 9.13
C GLU A 82 14.58 -0.77 7.68
N LYS A 83 15.34 -1.35 6.74
CA LYS A 83 15.14 -1.13 5.30
C LYS A 83 13.74 -1.56 4.86
N ILE A 84 13.34 -2.80 5.15
CA ILE A 84 12.01 -3.32 4.80
C ILE A 84 10.90 -2.49 5.45
N GLY A 85 11.07 -2.11 6.73
CA GLY A 85 10.12 -1.27 7.45
C GLY A 85 9.97 0.11 6.82
N ASN A 86 11.08 0.75 6.44
CA ASN A 86 11.08 2.06 5.78
C ASN A 86 10.44 1.98 4.39
N ASP A 87 10.78 0.96 3.60
CA ASP A 87 10.21 0.76 2.27
C ASP A 87 8.69 0.47 2.37
N ALA A 88 8.26 -0.33 3.35
CA ALA A 88 6.85 -0.59 3.61
C ALA A 88 6.08 0.65 4.07
N MET A 89 6.69 1.52 4.89
CA MET A 89 6.09 2.81 5.28
C MET A 89 5.95 3.79 4.11
N ALA A 90 6.80 3.67 3.08
CA ALA A 90 6.70 4.47 1.87
C ALA A 90 5.60 3.97 0.90
N MET A 91 5.07 2.75 1.11
CA MET A 91 3.98 2.23 0.30
C MET A 91 2.70 3.03 0.56
N LYS A 92 2.12 3.54 -0.52
CA LYS A 92 0.76 4.11 -0.47
C LYS A 92 -0.26 3.00 -0.67
N VAL A 93 -1.36 3.09 0.07
CA VAL A 93 -2.53 2.25 -0.19
C VAL A 93 -3.11 2.70 -1.53
N SER A 94 -3.28 1.74 -2.44
CA SER A 94 -3.91 1.99 -3.72
C SER A 94 -5.35 2.47 -3.53
N ASN A 95 -5.76 3.49 -4.29
CA ASN A 95 -7.15 3.94 -4.34
C ASN A 95 -7.92 3.27 -5.49
N LEU A 96 -7.33 2.25 -6.15
CA LEU A 96 -7.95 1.56 -7.27
C LEU A 96 -9.22 0.81 -6.83
N ASN A 97 -10.33 1.11 -7.51
CA ASN A 97 -11.60 0.44 -7.30
C ASN A 97 -11.85 -0.59 -8.41
N GLU A 98 -12.00 -1.86 -8.04
CA GLU A 98 -12.25 -2.97 -8.97
C GLU A 98 -13.48 -2.71 -9.86
N SER A 99 -14.59 -2.26 -9.28
CA SER A 99 -15.83 -1.99 -10.02
C SER A 99 -15.65 -0.85 -11.04
N GLU A 100 -14.81 0.14 -10.71
CA GLU A 100 -14.50 1.25 -11.59
C GLU A 100 -13.62 0.79 -12.76
N VAL A 101 -12.55 0.03 -12.48
CA VAL A 101 -11.68 -0.52 -13.52
C VAL A 101 -12.44 -1.47 -14.44
N GLN A 102 -13.34 -2.30 -13.91
CA GLN A 102 -14.18 -3.20 -14.70
C GLN A 102 -15.14 -2.42 -15.62
N SER A 103 -15.76 -1.36 -15.10
CA SER A 103 -16.61 -0.46 -15.88
C SER A 103 -15.82 0.20 -17.02
N GLN A 104 -14.61 0.70 -16.74
CA GLN A 104 -13.71 1.32 -17.72
C GLN A 104 -13.23 0.34 -18.80
N LEU A 105 -13.02 -0.94 -18.46
CA LEU A 105 -12.68 -1.99 -19.42
C LEU A 105 -13.87 -2.38 -20.29
N GLY A 106 -15.09 -2.39 -19.73
CA GLY A 106 -16.30 -2.78 -20.45
C GLY A 106 -16.57 -1.92 -21.68
N VAL A 107 -16.14 -0.66 -21.65
CA VAL A 107 -16.36 0.29 -22.75
C VAL A 107 -15.56 -0.06 -24.01
N LEU A 108 -14.41 -0.73 -23.86
CA LEU A 108 -13.58 -1.16 -24.99
C LEU A 108 -14.35 -2.08 -25.96
N GLY A 109 -15.26 -2.92 -25.43
CA GLY A 109 -16.07 -3.83 -26.25
C GLY A 109 -17.08 -3.12 -27.15
N GLY A 110 -17.49 -1.90 -26.81
CA GLY A 110 -18.42 -1.09 -27.62
C GLY A 110 -17.73 -0.13 -28.58
N MET A 111 -16.47 0.22 -28.33
CA MET A 111 -15.76 1.24 -29.12
C MET A 111 -15.54 0.83 -30.58
N GLU A 112 -15.30 -0.46 -30.89
CA GLU A 112 -15.09 -0.90 -32.27
C GLU A 112 -16.29 -0.57 -33.17
N LYS A 113 -17.50 -0.86 -32.70
CA LYS A 113 -18.73 -0.55 -33.42
C LYS A 113 -18.90 0.96 -33.59
N ASN A 114 -18.69 1.72 -32.52
CA ASN A 114 -18.80 3.18 -32.57
C ASN A 114 -17.81 3.80 -33.56
N VAL A 115 -16.57 3.29 -33.59
CA VAL A 115 -15.52 3.72 -34.53
C VAL A 115 -15.93 3.44 -35.97
N ALA A 116 -16.50 2.28 -36.26
CA ALA A 116 -16.97 1.95 -37.61
C ALA A 116 -18.05 2.93 -38.09
N THR A 117 -19.08 3.17 -37.28
CA THR A 117 -20.16 4.12 -37.58
C THR A 117 -19.63 5.55 -37.73
N LEU A 118 -18.72 6.00 -36.85
CA LEU A 118 -18.11 7.32 -36.97
C LEU A 118 -17.28 7.47 -38.25
N LYS A 119 -16.59 6.40 -38.66
CA LYS A 119 -15.80 6.41 -39.90
C LYS A 119 -16.68 6.55 -41.14
N GLU A 120 -17.84 5.89 -41.16
CA GLU A 120 -18.85 6.06 -42.22
C GLU A 120 -19.38 7.51 -42.27
N GLY A 121 -19.53 8.16 -41.11
CA GLY A 121 -19.95 9.57 -41.02
C GLY A 121 -18.94 10.60 -41.49
N ILE A 122 -17.64 10.31 -41.45
CA ILE A 122 -16.59 11.23 -41.95
C ILE A 122 -16.77 11.50 -43.44
N GLU A 123 -17.35 10.56 -44.18
CA GLU A 123 -17.58 10.68 -45.63
C GLU A 123 -18.91 11.36 -45.97
N TRP A 124 -19.72 11.73 -44.97
CA TRP A 124 -20.99 12.41 -45.22
C TRP A 124 -20.81 13.92 -45.44
N ASP A 125 -21.23 14.36 -46.62
CA ASP A 125 -21.43 15.77 -46.89
C ASP A 125 -22.82 16.22 -46.38
N THR A 126 -22.83 16.93 -45.25
CA THR A 126 -24.06 17.49 -44.65
C THR A 126 -24.46 18.83 -45.27
N SER A 127 -23.63 19.42 -46.14
CA SER A 127 -23.84 20.75 -46.72
C SER A 127 -25.13 20.82 -47.54
N GLU A 128 -25.43 19.77 -48.31
CA GLU A 128 -26.66 19.66 -49.10
C GLU A 128 -27.90 19.67 -48.20
N VAL A 129 -27.89 18.88 -47.12
CA VAL A 129 -29.01 18.77 -46.17
C VAL A 129 -29.23 20.10 -45.46
N LEU A 130 -28.15 20.76 -45.04
CA LEU A 130 -28.18 22.06 -44.37
C LEU A 130 -28.73 23.16 -45.31
N GLN A 131 -28.32 23.15 -46.57
CA GLN A 131 -28.78 24.09 -47.59
C GLN A 131 -30.27 23.88 -47.89
N ASN A 132 -30.72 22.62 -48.03
CA ASN A 132 -32.13 22.29 -48.26
C ASN A 132 -33.02 22.80 -47.13
N PHE A 133 -32.57 22.66 -45.88
CA PHE A 133 -33.30 23.17 -44.72
C PHE A 133 -33.35 24.70 -44.68
N THR A 134 -32.22 25.36 -44.95
CA THR A 134 -32.12 26.83 -45.01
C THR A 134 -33.08 27.39 -46.05
N ASN A 135 -33.17 26.75 -47.22
CA ASN A 135 -34.09 27.12 -48.29
C ASN A 135 -35.56 26.93 -47.86
N ALA A 136 -35.89 25.80 -47.23
CA ALA A 136 -37.24 25.51 -46.75
C ALA A 136 -37.74 26.51 -45.70
N TYR A 137 -36.87 26.99 -44.81
CA TYR A 137 -37.21 28.05 -43.85
C TYR A 137 -37.51 29.40 -44.51
N GLY A 138 -36.97 29.66 -45.70
CA GLY A 138 -37.21 30.85 -46.49
C GLY A 138 -38.58 30.90 -47.18
N VAL A 139 -39.34 29.80 -47.19
CA VAL A 139 -40.64 29.72 -47.87
C VAL A 139 -41.70 30.58 -47.14
N LYS A 140 -42.28 31.55 -47.85
CA LYS A 140 -43.28 32.49 -47.31
C LYS A 140 -44.59 31.77 -46.99
N ARG A 141 -44.90 31.63 -45.70
CA ARG A 141 -46.12 30.96 -45.19
C ARG A 141 -47.40 31.80 -45.27
N THR A 142 -47.28 33.09 -45.59
CA THR A 142 -48.39 34.07 -45.54
C THR A 142 -49.41 33.92 -46.67
N ILE A 143 -49.13 33.11 -47.70
CA ILE A 143 -49.94 32.98 -48.91
C ILE A 143 -51.31 32.32 -48.65
N PHE A 144 -51.43 31.46 -47.63
CA PHE A 144 -52.57 30.54 -47.56
C PHE A 144 -53.77 30.98 -46.69
N VAL A 145 -53.60 31.91 -45.75
CA VAL A 145 -54.61 32.10 -44.68
C VAL A 145 -55.22 33.50 -44.63
N VAL A 146 -54.41 34.55 -44.75
CA VAL A 146 -54.87 35.91 -44.43
C VAL A 146 -55.84 36.45 -45.48
N SER A 147 -55.50 36.34 -46.77
CA SER A 147 -56.31 36.93 -47.85
C SER A 147 -57.68 36.26 -48.03
N ILE A 148 -57.80 34.96 -47.74
CA ILE A 148 -59.05 34.21 -47.89
C ILE A 148 -60.05 34.59 -46.80
N ILE A 149 -59.58 34.65 -45.55
CA ILE A 149 -60.40 35.06 -44.40
C ILE A 149 -60.82 36.52 -44.55
N GLU A 150 -59.90 37.41 -44.92
CA GLU A 150 -60.20 38.83 -45.08
C GLU A 150 -61.20 39.09 -46.22
N TYR A 151 -61.13 38.34 -47.32
CA TYR A 151 -62.13 38.40 -48.38
C TYR A 151 -63.49 37.89 -47.92
N ALA A 152 -63.55 36.74 -47.26
CA ALA A 152 -64.80 36.18 -46.74
C ALA A 152 -65.47 37.14 -45.75
N THR A 153 -64.71 37.73 -44.82
CA THR A 153 -65.21 38.72 -43.85
C THR A 153 -65.68 40.00 -44.55
N ALA A 154 -64.95 40.51 -45.55
CA ALA A 154 -65.39 41.69 -46.30
C ALA A 154 -66.67 41.43 -47.09
N LEU A 155 -66.85 40.21 -47.59
CA LEU A 155 -68.03 39.78 -48.32
C LEU A 155 -69.24 39.64 -47.38
N GLU A 156 -69.05 38.99 -46.23
CA GLU A 156 -70.06 38.90 -45.17
C GLU A 156 -70.50 40.30 -44.72
N TYR A 157 -69.55 41.18 -44.40
CA TYR A 157 -69.81 42.56 -43.98
C TYR A 157 -70.62 43.34 -45.02
N PHE A 158 -70.29 43.20 -46.31
CA PHE A 158 -71.02 43.88 -47.37
C PHE A 158 -72.48 43.41 -47.50
N PHE A 159 -72.75 42.12 -47.26
CA PHE A 159 -74.08 41.53 -47.43
C PHE A 159 -74.93 41.47 -46.15
N THR A 160 -74.39 41.81 -44.98
CA THR A 160 -75.13 41.82 -43.70
C THR A 160 -75.79 43.15 -43.37
N ASP A 161 -75.45 44.24 -44.07
CA ASP A 161 -76.11 45.54 -43.89
C ASP A 161 -77.49 45.57 -44.58
N ASP A 162 -78.53 46.00 -43.83
CA ASP A 162 -79.90 46.13 -44.33
C ASP A 162 -80.01 47.30 -45.33
N LEU A 163 -79.98 46.95 -46.62
CA LEU A 163 -80.02 47.85 -47.79
C LEU A 163 -81.15 48.89 -47.78
N SER A 164 -82.17 48.71 -46.94
CA SER A 164 -83.28 49.65 -46.81
C SER A 164 -82.95 50.91 -45.98
N THR A 165 -81.81 50.97 -45.29
CA THR A 165 -81.43 52.07 -44.37
C THR A 165 -80.03 52.68 -44.59
N VAL A 166 -79.31 52.25 -45.63
CA VAL A 166 -77.87 52.53 -45.74
C VAL A 166 -77.57 53.94 -46.28
N ASP A 167 -76.70 54.66 -45.57
CA ASP A 167 -76.00 55.86 -46.05
C ASP A 167 -75.13 55.50 -47.26
N THR A 168 -75.43 56.08 -48.42
CA THR A 168 -74.72 55.87 -49.69
C THR A 168 -73.20 55.95 -49.56
N THR A 169 -72.68 56.81 -48.67
CA THR A 169 -71.25 56.97 -48.44
C THR A 169 -70.63 55.73 -47.76
N LYS A 170 -71.34 55.14 -46.79
CA LYS A 170 -70.91 53.91 -46.11
C LYS A 170 -71.00 52.69 -47.01
N TYR A 171 -72.03 52.65 -47.86
CA TYR A 171 -72.16 51.60 -48.87
C TYR A 171 -71.01 51.65 -49.87
N GLU A 172 -70.67 52.85 -50.36
CA GLU A 172 -69.55 53.05 -51.30
C GLU A 172 -68.21 52.64 -50.66
N GLN A 173 -67.96 53.00 -49.40
CA GLN A 173 -66.76 52.57 -48.68
C GLN A 173 -66.69 51.05 -48.48
N SER A 174 -67.81 50.41 -48.16
CA SER A 174 -67.88 48.95 -47.99
C SER A 174 -67.67 48.22 -49.32
N PHE A 175 -68.23 48.75 -50.41
CA PHE A 175 -68.01 48.23 -51.76
C PHE A 175 -66.55 48.40 -52.19
N GLN A 176 -65.92 49.55 -51.94
CA GLN A 176 -64.49 49.78 -52.21
C GLN A 176 -63.61 48.85 -51.38
N HIS A 177 -63.95 48.61 -50.12
CA HIS A 177 -63.25 47.66 -49.25
C HIS A 177 -63.37 46.22 -49.80
N LEU A 178 -64.57 45.78 -50.16
CA LEU A 178 -64.80 44.48 -50.80
C LEU A 178 -64.04 44.36 -52.11
N GLN A 179 -64.07 45.39 -52.96
CA GLN A 179 -63.34 45.39 -54.23
C GLN A 179 -61.83 45.24 -54.00
N LYS A 180 -61.27 45.96 -53.01
CA LYS A 180 -59.86 45.82 -52.63
C LYS A 180 -59.55 44.38 -52.17
N LYS A 181 -60.35 43.83 -51.27
CA LYS A 181 -60.16 42.45 -50.77
C LYS A 181 -60.37 41.39 -51.84
N THR A 182 -61.29 41.62 -52.79
CA THR A 182 -61.49 40.74 -53.96
C THR A 182 -60.25 40.74 -54.86
N ASN A 183 -59.63 41.89 -55.08
CA ASN A 183 -58.41 41.99 -55.87
C ASN A 183 -57.22 41.29 -55.16
N GLU A 184 -57.06 41.49 -53.86
CA GLU A 184 -56.05 40.81 -53.03
C GLU A 184 -56.27 39.28 -53.02
N PHE A 185 -57.53 38.83 -52.93
CA PHE A 185 -57.89 37.42 -53.03
C PHE A 185 -57.59 36.85 -54.42
N LYS A 186 -57.90 37.58 -55.51
CA LYS A 186 -57.59 37.17 -56.88
C LYS A 186 -56.09 37.04 -57.12
N GLU A 187 -55.29 37.97 -56.57
CA GLU A 187 -53.83 37.88 -56.60
C GLU A 187 -53.34 36.64 -55.85
N THR A 188 -53.92 36.36 -54.68
CA THR A 188 -53.64 35.15 -53.89
C THR A 188 -54.02 33.87 -54.65
N CYS A 189 -55.18 33.81 -55.30
CA CYS A 189 -55.57 32.69 -56.15
C CYS A 189 -54.60 32.49 -57.33
N SER A 190 -54.07 33.58 -57.88
CA SER A 190 -53.08 33.52 -58.96
C SER A 190 -51.72 33.02 -58.47
N GLN A 191 -51.33 33.36 -57.25
CA GLN A 191 -50.14 32.80 -56.59
C GLN A 191 -50.34 31.31 -56.26
N LEU A 192 -51.53 30.92 -55.79
CA LEU A 192 -51.88 29.53 -55.51
C LEU A 192 -51.82 28.64 -56.76
N LEU A 193 -52.00 29.16 -57.97
CA LEU A 193 -51.79 28.37 -59.20
C LEU A 193 -50.33 27.96 -59.40
N ASN A 194 -49.37 28.66 -58.77
CA ASN A 194 -47.95 28.36 -58.80
C ASN A 194 -47.46 27.67 -57.51
N PHE A 195 -48.37 27.15 -56.67
CA PHE A 195 -48.02 26.57 -55.36
C PHE A 195 -46.95 25.47 -55.45
N GLU A 196 -46.92 24.70 -56.54
CA GLU A 196 -45.89 23.66 -56.75
C GLU A 196 -44.49 24.26 -56.86
N THR A 197 -44.38 25.44 -57.46
CA THR A 197 -43.12 26.17 -57.56
C THR A 197 -42.77 26.83 -56.24
N ASP A 198 -43.76 27.44 -55.58
CA ASP A 198 -43.56 28.17 -54.32
C ASP A 198 -43.27 27.25 -53.12
N LEU A 199 -43.73 25.99 -53.16
CA LEU A 199 -43.52 24.98 -52.10
C LEU A 199 -42.47 23.94 -52.47
N LYS A 200 -41.81 24.05 -53.63
CA LYS A 200 -40.81 23.09 -54.11
C LYS A 200 -39.72 22.80 -53.07
N ASP A 201 -39.26 23.84 -52.38
CA ASP A 201 -38.21 23.73 -51.37
C ASP A 201 -38.67 22.97 -50.12
N LEU A 202 -39.99 22.97 -49.82
CA LEU A 202 -40.55 22.15 -48.74
C LEU A 202 -40.60 20.67 -49.11
N TRP A 203 -40.79 20.33 -50.39
CA TRP A 203 -40.86 18.93 -50.82
C TRP A 203 -39.52 18.21 -50.71
N ILE A 204 -38.42 18.94 -50.90
CA ILE A 204 -37.05 18.43 -50.73
C ILE A 204 -36.80 17.92 -49.30
N LEU A 205 -37.55 18.43 -48.30
CA LEU A 205 -37.47 17.95 -46.91
C LEU A 205 -37.94 16.51 -46.72
N ARG A 206 -38.81 16.01 -47.60
CA ARG A 206 -39.31 14.62 -47.55
C ARG A 206 -38.17 13.62 -47.72
N GLU A 207 -37.28 13.87 -48.69
CA GLU A 207 -36.11 13.02 -48.94
C GLU A 207 -34.99 13.30 -47.93
N SER A 208 -34.94 14.51 -47.37
CA SER A 208 -33.93 14.87 -46.36
C SER A 208 -34.18 14.20 -45.00
N THR A 209 -35.43 13.80 -44.67
CA THR A 209 -35.83 13.22 -43.36
C THR A 209 -35.03 11.96 -42.99
N GLU A 210 -34.73 11.09 -43.95
CA GLU A 210 -33.90 9.90 -43.72
C GLU A 210 -32.44 10.28 -43.39
N LYS A 211 -31.90 11.29 -44.09
CA LYS A 211 -30.55 11.83 -43.82
C LYS A 211 -30.47 12.46 -42.43
N PHE A 212 -31.55 13.06 -41.92
CA PHE A 212 -31.61 13.61 -40.55
C PHE A 212 -31.46 12.53 -39.48
N GLY A 213 -32.22 11.43 -39.57
CA GLY A 213 -32.14 10.34 -38.60
C GLY A 213 -30.74 9.71 -38.56
N ALA A 214 -30.10 9.64 -39.73
CA ALA A 214 -28.74 9.15 -39.87
C ALA A 214 -27.72 10.10 -39.20
N ILE A 215 -27.87 11.43 -39.33
CA ILE A 215 -27.00 12.43 -38.67
C ILE A 215 -27.17 12.39 -37.14
N GLU A 216 -28.40 12.19 -36.66
CA GLU A 216 -28.70 12.07 -35.23
C GLU A 216 -28.08 10.80 -34.61
N GLU A 217 -28.15 9.67 -35.32
CA GLU A 217 -27.46 8.43 -34.92
C GLU A 217 -25.94 8.63 -34.85
N LEU A 218 -25.38 9.39 -35.81
CA LEU A 218 -23.95 9.70 -35.84
C LEU A 218 -23.52 10.57 -34.65
N ALA A 219 -24.30 11.61 -34.35
CA ALA A 219 -24.05 12.50 -33.20
C ALA A 219 -24.13 11.72 -31.89
N THR A 220 -25.15 10.88 -31.72
CA THR A 220 -25.30 10.01 -30.54
C THR A 220 -24.11 9.06 -30.39
N THR A 221 -23.65 8.48 -31.50
CA THR A 221 -22.48 7.60 -31.50
C THR A 221 -21.19 8.34 -31.13
N ALA A 222 -21.04 9.59 -31.58
CA ALA A 222 -19.90 10.45 -31.23
C ALA A 222 -19.87 10.77 -29.73
N ASP A 223 -21.02 11.07 -29.12
CA ASP A 223 -21.13 11.31 -27.69
C ASP A 223 -20.75 10.06 -26.88
N VAL A 224 -21.27 8.89 -27.25
CA VAL A 224 -20.91 7.62 -26.62
C VAL A 224 -19.42 7.34 -26.77
N TYR A 225 -18.83 7.60 -27.93
CA TYR A 225 -17.39 7.46 -28.16
C TYR A 225 -16.57 8.40 -27.26
N ASN A 226 -16.98 9.67 -27.13
CA ASN A 226 -16.30 10.64 -26.25
C ASN A 226 -16.33 10.21 -24.78
N ILE A 227 -17.48 9.73 -24.30
CA ILE A 227 -17.60 9.16 -22.95
C ILE A 227 -16.64 7.96 -22.79
N SER A 228 -16.62 7.08 -23.79
CA SER A 228 -15.74 5.90 -23.80
C SER A 228 -14.25 6.28 -23.77
N GLN A 229 -13.88 7.32 -24.51
CA GLN A 229 -12.52 7.84 -24.56
C GLN A 229 -12.09 8.43 -23.20
N ASN A 230 -12.99 9.12 -22.50
CA ASN A 230 -12.73 9.63 -21.16
C ASN A 230 -12.51 8.48 -20.16
N GLN A 231 -13.33 7.43 -20.23
CA GLN A 231 -13.15 6.23 -19.41
C GLN A 231 -11.84 5.51 -19.72
N LEU A 232 -11.45 5.44 -21.00
CA LEU A 232 -10.15 4.89 -21.40
C LEU A 232 -8.98 5.70 -20.86
N ASN A 233 -9.07 7.03 -20.86
CA ASN A 233 -8.04 7.90 -20.28
C ASN A 233 -7.92 7.69 -18.77
N ALA A 234 -9.04 7.54 -18.06
CA ALA A 234 -9.04 7.19 -16.64
C ALA A 234 -8.37 5.82 -16.39
N LEU A 235 -8.66 4.82 -17.22
CA LEU A 235 -8.00 3.51 -17.16
C LEU A 235 -6.50 3.60 -17.40
N LYS A 236 -6.04 4.43 -18.34
CA LYS A 236 -4.60 4.67 -18.58
C LYS A 236 -3.92 5.21 -17.33
N THR A 237 -4.54 6.16 -16.65
CA THR A 237 -4.04 6.70 -15.37
C THR A 237 -3.97 5.61 -14.31
N ASN A 238 -5.07 4.85 -14.13
CA ASN A 238 -5.16 3.77 -13.15
C ASN A 238 -4.09 2.69 -13.35
N ILE A 239 -3.85 2.26 -14.60
CA ILE A 239 -2.79 1.30 -14.92
C ILE A 239 -1.40 1.91 -14.66
N GLY A 240 -1.19 3.20 -14.94
CA GLY A 240 0.06 3.89 -14.62
C GLY A 240 0.35 3.94 -13.12
N GLU A 241 -0.68 4.19 -12.29
CA GLU A 241 -0.58 4.12 -10.83
C GLU A 241 -0.22 2.70 -10.35
N MET A 242 -0.91 1.69 -10.89
CA MET A 242 -0.62 0.28 -10.57
C MET A 242 0.83 -0.11 -10.94
N GLN A 243 1.38 0.39 -12.05
CA GLN A 243 2.78 0.16 -12.43
C GLN A 243 3.76 0.75 -11.40
N MET A 244 3.51 1.96 -10.90
CA MET A 244 4.33 2.58 -9.87
C MET A 244 4.27 1.82 -8.54
N GLU A 245 3.09 1.35 -8.17
CA GLU A 245 2.89 0.51 -6.97
C GLU A 245 3.65 -0.81 -7.08
N PHE A 246 3.55 -1.50 -8.22
CA PHE A 246 4.30 -2.73 -8.46
C PHE A 246 5.82 -2.50 -8.41
N GLY A 247 6.29 -1.39 -8.99
CA GLY A 247 7.71 -0.99 -8.92
C GLY A 247 8.19 -0.71 -7.49
N THR A 248 7.30 -0.33 -6.58
CA THR A 248 7.59 -0.10 -5.16
C THR A 248 7.58 -1.40 -4.35
N ILE A 249 6.68 -2.34 -4.68
CA ILE A 249 6.56 -3.64 -3.98
C ILE A 249 7.67 -4.61 -4.38
N GLN A 250 8.10 -4.59 -5.65
CA GLN A 250 9.09 -5.54 -6.18
C GLN A 250 10.41 -5.62 -5.39
N PRO A 251 11.04 -4.49 -4.99
CA PRO A 251 12.26 -4.52 -4.19
C PRO A 251 12.00 -5.09 -2.79
N ILE A 252 10.87 -4.74 -2.17
CA ILE A 252 10.48 -5.22 -0.84
C ILE A 252 10.32 -6.74 -0.87
N LEU A 253 9.61 -7.27 -1.87
CA LEU A 253 9.41 -8.70 -2.05
C LEU A 253 10.75 -9.43 -2.23
N LYS A 254 11.67 -8.85 -3.01
CA LYS A 254 13.03 -9.39 -3.21
C LYS A 254 13.83 -9.43 -1.92
N GLU A 255 13.76 -8.39 -1.09
CA GLU A 255 14.46 -8.40 0.21
C GLU A 255 13.81 -9.40 1.17
N VAL A 256 12.48 -9.41 1.30
CA VAL A 256 11.76 -10.37 2.14
C VAL A 256 12.08 -11.82 1.77
N ASN A 257 12.16 -12.13 0.47
CA ASN A 257 12.51 -13.49 0.00
C ASN A 257 13.97 -13.88 0.28
N LYS A 258 14.89 -12.91 0.39
CA LYS A 258 16.29 -13.16 0.76
C LYS A 258 16.50 -13.33 2.26
N LEU A 259 15.54 -12.90 3.08
CA LEU A 259 15.68 -12.95 4.53
C LEU A 259 15.73 -14.40 5.03
N SER A 260 16.91 -14.83 5.46
CA SER A 260 17.12 -15.99 6.35
C SER A 260 16.73 -15.69 7.80
N VAL A 261 15.96 -14.61 8.03
CA VAL A 261 15.56 -14.12 9.36
C VAL A 261 14.80 -15.16 10.17
N SER A 262 13.93 -15.95 9.54
CA SER A 262 13.25 -17.06 10.22
C SER A 262 14.22 -18.14 10.70
N GLN A 263 15.27 -18.43 9.92
CA GLN A 263 16.32 -19.36 10.31
C GLN A 263 17.15 -18.81 11.47
N VAL A 264 17.45 -17.50 11.47
CA VAL A 264 18.15 -16.85 12.59
C VAL A 264 17.30 -16.88 13.86
N PHE A 265 16.02 -16.53 13.80
CA PHE A 265 15.12 -16.60 14.95
C PHE A 265 14.91 -18.05 15.42
N ASP A 266 14.92 -19.03 14.52
CA ASP A 266 14.90 -20.45 14.88
C ASP A 266 16.15 -20.89 15.63
N VAL A 267 17.33 -20.47 15.17
CA VAL A 267 18.61 -20.75 15.85
C VAL A 267 18.63 -20.07 17.21
N LEU A 268 18.20 -18.80 17.31
CA LEU A 268 18.07 -18.09 18.59
C LEU A 268 17.12 -18.85 19.52
N ARG A 269 15.90 -19.14 19.05
CA ARG A 269 14.88 -19.86 19.83
C ARG A 269 15.37 -21.20 20.33
N GLY A 270 15.92 -22.05 19.45
CA GLY A 270 16.41 -23.37 19.82
C GLY A 270 17.50 -23.31 20.88
N ASN A 271 18.44 -22.37 20.71
CA ASN A 271 19.49 -22.12 21.71
C ASN A 271 18.89 -21.68 23.05
N PHE A 272 17.94 -20.73 23.06
CA PHE A 272 17.33 -20.23 24.30
C PHE A 272 16.44 -21.27 25.01
N GLU A 273 15.68 -22.07 24.26
CA GLU A 273 14.86 -23.15 24.80
C GLU A 273 15.73 -24.24 25.44
N GLN A 274 16.81 -24.66 24.76
CA GLN A 274 17.79 -25.60 25.31
C GLN A 274 18.45 -25.07 26.59
N MET A 275 18.80 -23.78 26.62
CA MET A 275 19.36 -23.14 27.80
C MET A 275 18.43 -23.10 29.01
N ASN A 276 17.13 -22.95 28.78
CA ASN A 276 16.15 -22.88 29.86
C ASN A 276 15.82 -24.28 30.41
N ALA A 277 15.90 -25.30 29.54
CA ALA A 277 15.68 -26.70 29.90
C ALA A 277 16.88 -27.32 30.63
N ASN A 278 18.12 -26.93 30.28
CA ASN A 278 19.33 -27.54 30.82
C ASN A 278 19.85 -26.81 32.07
N VAL A 279 19.60 -27.38 33.24
CA VAL A 279 20.59 -27.32 34.34
C VAL A 279 21.84 -28.01 33.79
N VAL A 280 23.01 -27.33 33.77
CA VAL A 280 24.27 -27.91 33.26
C VAL A 280 24.58 -29.21 34.00
N SER A 281 24.11 -30.33 33.48
CA SER A 281 24.13 -31.63 34.15
C SER A 281 25.51 -32.28 34.02
N ASN A 282 26.32 -31.83 33.05
CA ASN A 282 27.68 -32.30 32.79
C ASN A 282 28.65 -31.11 32.66
N ARG A 283 29.08 -30.52 33.78
CA ARG A 283 30.21 -29.57 33.80
C ARG A 283 31.51 -30.34 33.60
N LEU A 284 32.10 -30.29 32.40
CA LEU A 284 33.34 -30.99 32.07
C LEU A 284 34.56 -30.11 32.31
N LEU A 285 34.44 -28.81 32.03
CA LEU A 285 35.53 -27.83 32.12
C LEU A 285 35.50 -27.05 33.44
N THR A 286 34.33 -26.97 34.08
CA THR A 286 34.09 -26.26 35.36
C THR A 286 33.58 -27.14 36.52
N PRO A 287 33.92 -28.45 36.63
CA PRO A 287 33.35 -29.30 37.69
C PRO A 287 33.68 -28.82 39.11
N GLY A 288 34.84 -28.16 39.28
CA GLY A 288 35.27 -27.58 40.55
C GLY A 288 34.67 -26.21 40.89
N PHE A 289 33.82 -25.66 40.03
CA PHE A 289 33.20 -24.34 40.14
C PHE A 289 31.68 -24.43 39.91
N PRO A 290 30.93 -25.15 40.78
CA PRO A 290 29.50 -25.37 40.60
C PRO A 290 28.67 -24.07 40.56
N ALA A 291 29.14 -23.00 41.21
CA ALA A 291 28.51 -21.67 41.17
C ALA A 291 29.10 -20.75 40.09
N GLY A 292 29.88 -21.29 39.14
CA GLY A 292 30.42 -20.56 37.99
C GLY A 292 31.37 -19.43 38.40
N THR A 293 31.17 -18.23 37.82
CA THR A 293 32.02 -17.04 38.10
C THR A 293 32.05 -16.63 39.56
N ARG A 294 31.01 -16.98 40.36
CA ARG A 294 30.99 -16.67 41.79
C ARG A 294 32.08 -17.40 42.55
N ASP A 295 32.34 -18.66 42.22
CA ASP A 295 33.40 -19.43 42.88
C ASP A 295 34.78 -18.95 42.43
N ILE A 296 34.95 -18.53 41.17
CA ILE A 296 36.19 -17.92 40.68
C ILE A 296 36.43 -16.57 41.39
N THR A 297 35.38 -15.77 41.59
CA THR A 297 35.48 -14.52 42.37
C THR A 297 35.80 -14.80 43.83
N ALA A 298 35.20 -15.84 44.42
CA ALA A 298 35.44 -16.25 45.79
C ALA A 298 36.89 -16.73 46.01
N LEU A 299 37.50 -17.39 45.02
CA LEU A 299 38.91 -17.76 45.06
C LEU A 299 39.83 -16.55 45.31
N PHE A 300 39.61 -15.42 44.63
CA PHE A 300 40.45 -14.23 44.85
C PHE A 300 40.25 -13.64 46.25
N LYS A 301 39.03 -13.71 46.80
CA LYS A 301 38.75 -13.32 48.19
C LYS A 301 39.39 -14.28 49.19
N ASP A 302 39.39 -15.57 48.88
CA ASP A 302 40.01 -16.62 49.69
C ASP A 302 41.53 -16.39 49.83
N LEU A 303 42.21 -16.02 48.73
CA LEU A 303 43.65 -15.69 48.73
C LEU A 303 43.97 -14.49 49.64
N GLU A 304 43.04 -13.55 49.77
CA GLU A 304 43.17 -12.38 50.66
C GLU A 304 42.78 -12.68 52.11
N GLY A 305 42.13 -13.81 52.37
CA GLY A 305 41.61 -14.21 53.68
C GLY A 305 42.70 -14.39 54.73
N LYS A 306 42.42 -13.94 55.97
CA LYS A 306 43.38 -13.99 57.10
C LYS A 306 43.99 -15.38 57.30
N TRP A 307 43.15 -16.43 57.25
CA TRP A 307 43.60 -17.81 57.43
C TRP A 307 44.54 -18.26 56.31
N PHE A 308 44.20 -17.98 55.04
CA PHE A 308 45.04 -18.35 53.89
C PHE A 308 46.40 -17.67 53.96
N ARG A 309 46.41 -16.36 54.25
CA ARG A 309 47.64 -15.58 54.41
C ARG A 309 48.54 -16.13 55.51
N GLN A 310 47.96 -16.49 56.66
CA GLN A 310 48.69 -16.97 57.83
C GLN A 310 49.19 -18.40 57.67
N GLU A 311 48.33 -19.33 57.24
CA GLU A 311 48.62 -20.76 57.31
C GLU A 311 49.23 -21.32 56.02
N LEU A 312 48.84 -20.79 54.85
CA LEU A 312 49.31 -21.29 53.56
C LEU A 312 50.44 -20.42 53.00
N ALA A 313 50.27 -19.10 53.02
CA ALA A 313 51.32 -18.19 52.57
C ALA A 313 52.35 -17.83 53.64
N ARG A 314 52.14 -18.21 54.91
CA ARG A 314 53.02 -17.90 56.05
C ARG A 314 53.39 -16.42 56.16
N ASN A 315 52.42 -15.54 55.89
CA ASN A 315 52.57 -14.08 55.82
C ASN A 315 53.64 -13.60 54.80
N ASN A 316 53.97 -14.41 53.78
CA ASN A 316 54.86 -14.01 52.71
C ASN A 316 54.10 -13.29 51.60
N GLU A 317 54.11 -11.96 51.66
CA GLU A 317 53.38 -11.12 50.70
C GLU A 317 53.93 -11.24 49.26
N THR A 318 55.20 -11.61 49.08
CA THR A 318 55.79 -11.84 47.75
C THR A 318 55.17 -13.08 47.10
N ILE A 319 55.00 -14.17 47.84
CA ILE A 319 54.36 -15.41 47.36
C ILE A 319 52.88 -15.16 47.05
N LEU A 320 52.17 -14.41 47.90
CA LEU A 320 50.76 -14.04 47.64
C LEU A 320 50.60 -13.25 46.35
N LYS A 321 51.44 -12.22 46.15
CA LYS A 321 51.44 -11.42 44.91
C LYS A 321 51.75 -12.28 43.69
N GLN A 322 52.69 -13.22 43.81
CA GLN A 322 53.02 -14.14 42.73
C GLN A 322 51.84 -15.07 42.41
N MET A 323 51.21 -15.71 43.40
CA MET A 323 50.03 -16.55 43.19
C MET A 323 48.89 -15.78 42.51
N VAL A 324 48.58 -14.58 42.99
CA VAL A 324 47.55 -13.72 42.37
C VAL A 324 47.92 -13.36 40.93
N SER A 325 49.20 -13.09 40.65
CA SER A 325 49.70 -12.83 39.31
C SER A 325 49.60 -14.05 38.39
N GLU A 326 49.88 -15.26 38.90
CA GLU A 326 49.80 -16.52 38.17
C GLU A 326 48.34 -16.87 37.80
N PHE A 327 47.37 -16.44 38.62
CA PHE A 327 45.93 -16.48 38.29
C PHE A 327 45.47 -15.40 37.30
N GLY A 328 46.38 -14.67 36.66
CA GLY A 328 46.06 -13.53 35.82
C GLY A 328 45.10 -13.84 34.66
N SER A 329 45.23 -15.00 33.99
CA SER A 329 44.31 -15.38 32.91
C SER A 329 42.92 -15.70 33.45
N LEU A 330 42.85 -16.46 34.55
CA LEU A 330 41.60 -16.80 35.21
C LEU A 330 40.88 -15.56 35.74
N LYS A 331 41.63 -14.58 36.25
CA LYS A 331 41.09 -13.28 36.67
C LYS A 331 40.44 -12.54 35.51
N LYS A 332 41.14 -12.44 34.36
CA LYS A 332 40.60 -11.81 33.14
C LYS A 332 39.35 -12.53 32.63
N VAL A 333 39.33 -13.86 32.65
CA VAL A 333 38.14 -14.65 32.30
C VAL A 333 36.99 -14.32 33.25
N SER A 334 37.23 -14.30 34.56
CA SER A 334 36.18 -13.96 35.54
C SER A 334 35.59 -12.57 35.32
N GLU A 335 36.43 -11.57 35.05
CA GLU A 335 36.00 -10.18 34.84
C GLU A 335 35.16 -10.06 33.55
N ASN A 336 35.62 -10.65 32.45
CA ASN A 336 34.91 -10.60 31.18
C ASN A 336 33.61 -11.42 31.21
N VAL A 337 33.62 -12.58 31.85
CA VAL A 337 32.43 -13.42 31.94
C VAL A 337 31.41 -12.84 32.92
N ALA A 338 31.82 -12.11 33.95
CA ALA A 338 30.87 -11.39 34.81
C ALA A 338 30.09 -10.31 34.03
N LEU A 339 30.73 -9.60 33.10
CA LEU A 339 30.05 -8.68 32.19
C LEU A 339 29.08 -9.43 31.27
N LEU A 340 29.54 -10.54 30.68
CA LEU A 340 28.74 -11.37 29.80
C LEU A 340 27.53 -11.97 30.52
N GLU A 341 27.70 -12.50 31.74
CA GLU A 341 26.63 -13.03 32.59
C GLU A 341 25.54 -11.99 32.88
N LYS A 342 25.92 -10.72 33.07
CA LYS A 342 24.96 -9.65 33.32
C LYS A 342 24.07 -9.43 32.09
N SER A 343 24.68 -9.30 30.91
CA SER A 343 23.94 -9.21 29.65
C SER A 343 23.11 -10.48 29.40
N TRP A 344 23.69 -11.64 29.70
CA TRP A 344 23.07 -12.95 29.53
C TRP A 344 21.83 -13.16 30.40
N LYS A 345 21.86 -12.69 31.65
CA LYS A 345 20.68 -12.71 32.54
C LYS A 345 19.53 -11.87 32.01
N SER A 346 19.82 -10.74 31.34
CA SER A 346 18.78 -9.93 30.71
C SER A 346 18.11 -10.69 29.55
N VAL A 347 18.91 -11.39 28.73
CA VAL A 347 18.39 -12.15 27.58
C VAL A 347 17.65 -13.43 28.03
N LYS A 348 18.05 -14.06 29.14
CA LYS A 348 17.36 -15.22 29.74
C LYS A 348 16.04 -14.88 30.43
N SER A 349 15.61 -13.62 30.46
CA SER A 349 14.32 -13.27 31.05
C SER A 349 13.16 -13.88 30.25
N GLU A 350 12.10 -14.34 30.93
CA GLU A 350 10.92 -14.94 30.28
C GLU A 350 10.31 -14.01 29.21
N THR A 351 10.37 -12.69 29.45
CA THR A 351 9.88 -11.66 28.53
C THR A 351 10.63 -11.67 27.20
N GLU A 352 11.96 -11.74 27.20
CA GLU A 352 12.75 -11.72 25.96
C GLU A 352 12.64 -13.06 25.21
N LEU A 353 12.56 -14.17 25.96
CA LEU A 353 12.34 -15.50 25.37
C LEU A 353 11.01 -15.56 24.61
N TRP A 354 9.93 -15.04 25.21
CA TRP A 354 8.63 -14.92 24.56
C TRP A 354 8.68 -14.05 23.29
N ARG A 355 9.43 -12.93 23.32
CA ARG A 355 9.59 -12.06 22.15
C ARG A 355 10.30 -12.77 20.99
N ILE A 356 11.35 -13.55 21.28
CA ILE A 356 12.09 -14.32 20.27
C ILE A 356 11.19 -15.40 19.66
N VAL A 357 10.45 -16.14 20.50
CA VAL A 357 9.52 -17.19 20.06
C VAL A 357 8.42 -16.59 19.18
N ASN A 358 7.75 -15.52 19.63
CA ASN A 358 6.71 -14.90 18.85
C ASN A 358 7.23 -14.25 17.56
N GLY A 359 8.40 -13.62 17.61
CA GLY A 359 9.06 -13.10 16.42
C GLY A 359 9.30 -14.21 15.39
N SER A 360 9.85 -15.36 15.81
CA SER A 360 10.05 -16.53 14.96
C SER A 360 8.74 -17.00 14.29
N VAL A 361 7.66 -17.10 15.07
CA VAL A 361 6.34 -17.54 14.57
C VAL A 361 5.80 -16.56 13.54
N LEU A 362 5.78 -15.26 13.85
CA LEU A 362 5.31 -14.22 12.93
C LEU A 362 6.08 -14.22 11.61
N TRP A 363 7.41 -14.37 11.67
CA TRP A 363 8.23 -14.46 10.46
C TRP A 363 7.97 -15.71 9.65
N LYS A 364 7.78 -16.86 10.28
CA LYS A 364 7.40 -18.09 9.58
C LYS A 364 6.05 -17.97 8.91
N GLU A 365 5.08 -17.35 9.56
CA GLU A 365 3.78 -17.08 8.95
C GLU A 365 3.89 -16.12 7.77
N MET A 366 4.71 -15.07 7.88
CA MET A 366 4.95 -14.13 6.78
C MET A 366 5.62 -14.81 5.58
N ILE A 367 6.69 -15.58 5.81
CA ILE A 367 7.40 -16.34 4.76
C ILE A 367 6.51 -17.44 4.20
N GLY A 368 5.63 -18.06 4.99
CA GLY A 368 4.64 -19.02 4.48
C GLY A 368 3.58 -18.39 3.58
N ARG A 369 3.44 -17.06 3.62
CA ARG A 369 2.50 -16.26 2.82
C ARG A 369 3.19 -15.47 1.69
N THR A 370 4.47 -15.72 1.42
CA THR A 370 5.17 -14.98 0.35
C THR A 370 4.52 -15.24 -0.99
N ILE A 371 4.32 -14.14 -1.73
CA ILE A 371 3.98 -14.20 -3.14
C ILE A 371 5.23 -14.68 -3.87
N ASP A 372 5.09 -15.73 -4.66
CA ASP A 372 6.17 -16.23 -5.51
C ASP A 372 6.68 -15.07 -6.40
N GLU A 373 7.98 -14.79 -6.33
CA GLU A 373 8.60 -13.71 -7.08
C GLU A 373 8.31 -13.83 -8.58
N SER A 374 8.29 -15.05 -9.12
CA SER A 374 7.98 -15.29 -10.53
C SER A 374 6.55 -14.91 -10.88
N VAL A 375 5.59 -15.16 -9.99
CA VAL A 375 4.18 -14.76 -10.17
C VAL A 375 4.07 -13.24 -10.13
N PHE A 376 4.76 -12.59 -9.19
CA PHE A 376 4.77 -11.14 -9.10
C PHE A 376 5.40 -10.47 -10.34
N GLU A 377 6.53 -10.99 -10.83
CA GLU A 377 7.19 -10.52 -12.06
C GLU A 377 6.30 -10.70 -13.29
N GLN A 378 5.58 -11.83 -13.39
CA GLN A 378 4.62 -12.07 -14.48
C GLN A 378 3.46 -11.06 -14.45
N LEU A 379 2.93 -10.76 -13.26
CA LEU A 379 1.87 -9.75 -13.10
C LEU A 379 2.39 -8.35 -13.46
N SER A 380 3.57 -7.97 -12.95
CA SER A 380 4.23 -6.70 -13.27
C SER A 380 4.44 -6.52 -14.79
N SER A 381 4.93 -7.58 -15.45
CA SER A 381 5.09 -7.61 -16.90
C SER A 381 3.76 -7.47 -17.64
N SER A 382 2.71 -8.13 -17.15
CA SER A 382 1.37 -8.08 -17.75
C SER A 382 0.77 -6.67 -17.66
N ILE A 383 0.86 -6.02 -16.50
CA ILE A 383 0.40 -4.64 -16.28
C ILE A 383 1.19 -3.67 -17.19
N THR A 384 2.50 -3.91 -17.35
CA THR A 384 3.34 -3.11 -18.26
C THR A 384 2.86 -3.23 -19.71
N LYS A 385 2.60 -4.46 -20.18
CA LYS A 385 2.11 -4.72 -21.54
C LYS A 385 0.72 -4.12 -21.78
N ILE A 386 -0.19 -4.25 -20.81
CA ILE A 386 -1.52 -3.62 -20.87
C ILE A 386 -1.39 -2.11 -20.99
N GLY A 387 -0.56 -1.48 -20.15
CA GLY A 387 -0.32 -0.04 -20.21
C GLY A 387 0.24 0.41 -21.57
N GLN A 388 1.19 -0.33 -22.13
CA GLN A 388 1.73 -0.06 -23.47
C GLN A 388 0.65 -0.17 -24.56
N CYS A 389 -0.19 -1.20 -24.50
CA CYS A 389 -1.30 -1.38 -25.43
C CYS A 389 -2.30 -0.21 -25.36
N LEU A 390 -2.66 0.22 -24.15
CA LEU A 390 -3.58 1.34 -23.95
C LEU A 390 -2.97 2.67 -24.42
N GLN A 391 -1.67 2.88 -24.24
CA GLN A 391 -0.98 4.08 -24.74
C GLN A 391 -0.98 4.20 -26.26
N GLN A 392 -0.98 3.07 -26.99
CA GLN A 392 -1.05 3.05 -28.45
C GLN A 392 -2.44 3.43 -29.00
N LEU A 393 -3.49 3.37 -28.18
CA LEU A 393 -4.83 3.80 -28.58
C LEU A 393 -4.87 5.32 -28.70
N MET A 394 -4.79 5.81 -29.93
CA MET A 394 -4.96 7.22 -30.26
C MET A 394 -6.46 7.58 -30.34
N PRO A 395 -6.85 8.76 -29.84
CA PRO A 395 -8.21 9.24 -30.01
C PRO A 395 -8.50 9.54 -31.49
N ILE A 396 -9.73 9.31 -31.92
CA ILE A 396 -10.21 9.82 -33.20
C ILE A 396 -10.40 11.34 -33.06
N THR A 397 -9.68 12.11 -33.87
CA THR A 397 -9.76 13.58 -33.89
C THR A 397 -10.77 14.11 -34.92
N ALA A 398 -11.58 13.23 -35.52
CA ALA A 398 -12.58 13.64 -36.49
C ALA A 398 -13.67 14.46 -35.79
N GLN A 399 -13.79 15.74 -36.17
CA GLN A 399 -14.87 16.60 -35.72
C GLN A 399 -16.03 16.46 -36.70
N VAL A 400 -17.18 15.99 -36.19
CA VAL A 400 -18.47 16.16 -36.87
C VAL A 400 -18.99 17.51 -36.42
N ASP A 401 -19.06 18.49 -37.32
CA ASP A 401 -19.59 19.83 -36.99
C ASP A 401 -21.12 19.79 -36.90
N SER A 402 -21.63 19.19 -35.81
CA SER A 402 -23.05 19.13 -35.49
C SER A 402 -23.59 20.46 -34.92
N HIS A 403 -22.70 21.41 -34.60
CA HIS A 403 -23.10 22.69 -34.00
C HIS A 403 -23.89 23.56 -34.97
N ALA A 404 -23.47 23.61 -36.24
CA ALA A 404 -24.23 24.30 -37.29
C ALA A 404 -25.64 23.70 -37.48
N PHE A 405 -25.79 22.39 -37.26
CA PHE A 405 -27.05 21.67 -37.39
C PHE A 405 -27.99 21.93 -36.20
N HIS A 406 -27.49 21.91 -34.97
CA HIS A 406 -28.28 22.20 -33.77
C HIS A 406 -28.74 23.66 -33.68
N VAL A 407 -27.90 24.63 -34.06
CA VAL A 407 -28.26 26.06 -34.09
C VAL A 407 -29.42 26.36 -35.06
N ILE A 408 -29.58 25.53 -36.08
CA ILE A 408 -30.64 25.63 -37.09
C ILE A 408 -31.93 24.94 -36.63
N LEU A 409 -31.84 23.84 -35.87
CA LEU A 409 -33.00 23.14 -35.30
C LEU A 409 -33.64 23.86 -34.10
N GLU A 410 -32.87 24.66 -33.35
CA GLU A 410 -33.37 25.43 -32.20
C GLU A 410 -34.08 26.75 -32.58
N LYS A 411 -34.07 27.13 -33.86
CA LYS A 411 -34.77 28.31 -34.41
C LYS A 411 -36.05 27.93 -35.16
#